data_AF-A0AAJ6BI17-F1
#
_entry.id   AF-A0AAJ6BI17-F1
#
_cell.length_a   1.000
_cell.length_b   1.000
_cell.length_c   1.000
_cell.angle_alpha   90.00
_cell.angle_beta   90.00
_cell.angle_gamma   90.00
#
_symmetry.space_group_name_H-M   'P 1'
#
loop_
_entity.id
_entity.type
_entity.pdbx_description
1 polymer ?
#
loop_
_entity_poly.entity_id
_entity_poly.type
_entity_poly.pdbx_seq_one_letter_code
_entity_poly.pdbx_strand_id
1 'polypeptide(L)'
;MKHTGYMLLLSVLLLSCSKREFDKDADFTNGSTDAVWADNALLFTKIFRMNTAGDLLWFDIRNEIASFSKPSISLTFSDNGVGRFKKIDLRGRLYRYEQGTEELRFVNIPLDVFGTELNADLVFTFRRKQKEGCELITDVNSQQECERTYVLVLKGLDFTEPDLFVTPDNIAQYNGRTLLLSALSGELSGMN
;
A
#
# COMPACT_ATOMS: atom_id res chain seq x y z
N MET A 1 -12.77 59.90 27.67
CA MET A 1 -13.65 58.73 27.39
C MET A 1 -13.97 58.65 25.89
N LYS A 2 -13.06 58.11 25.06
CA LYS A 2 -13.32 57.92 23.60
C LYS A 2 -12.69 56.65 22.99
N HIS A 3 -11.96 55.83 23.76
CA HIS A 3 -11.26 54.64 23.25
C HIS A 3 -11.94 53.30 23.58
N THR A 4 -12.91 53.28 24.50
CA THR A 4 -13.60 52.06 24.93
C THR A 4 -14.59 51.51 23.90
N GLY A 5 -15.20 52.38 23.09
CA GLY A 5 -16.15 51.97 22.04
C GLY A 5 -15.49 51.26 20.85
N TYR A 6 -14.28 51.69 20.46
CA TYR A 6 -13.56 51.09 19.32
C TYR A 6 -12.99 49.70 19.65
N MET A 7 -12.56 49.48 20.89
CA MET A 7 -12.09 48.17 21.36
C MET A 7 -13.21 47.11 21.39
N LEU A 8 -14.43 47.51 21.75
CA LEU A 8 -15.59 46.60 21.78
C LEU A 8 -16.08 46.24 20.36
N LEU A 9 -15.97 47.17 19.40
CA LEU A 9 -16.33 46.90 18.01
C LEU A 9 -15.32 45.95 17.34
N LEU A 10 -14.03 46.12 17.65
CA LEU A 10 -12.95 45.29 17.10
C LEU A 10 -13.01 43.84 17.63
N SER A 11 -13.40 43.63 18.89
CA SER A 11 -13.55 42.29 19.47
C SER A 11 -14.75 41.53 18.92
N VAL A 12 -15.86 42.20 18.60
CA VAL A 12 -17.03 41.58 17.94
C VAL A 12 -16.72 41.18 16.49
N LEU A 13 -15.94 42.00 15.76
CA LEU A 13 -15.50 41.69 14.39
C LEU A 13 -14.53 40.49 14.32
N LEU A 14 -13.67 40.32 15.32
CA LEU A 14 -12.76 39.17 15.42
C LEU A 14 -13.47 37.86 15.78
N LEU A 15 -14.57 37.93 16.54
CA LEU A 15 -15.41 36.77 16.88
C LEU A 15 -16.27 36.27 15.69
N SER A 16 -16.50 37.10 14.66
CA SER A 16 -17.23 36.72 13.45
C SER A 16 -16.38 36.04 12.36
N CYS A 17 -15.06 35.96 12.52
CA CYS A 17 -14.15 35.40 11.50
C CYS A 17 -13.72 33.94 11.72
N SER A 18 -14.45 33.16 12.53
CA SER A 18 -14.07 31.77 12.84
C SER A 18 -15.16 30.75 12.51
N LYS A 19 -15.85 30.92 11.39
CA LYS A 19 -16.48 29.79 10.71
C LYS A 19 -15.61 29.51 9.50
N ARG A 20 -14.85 28.39 9.50
CA ARG A 20 -14.08 28.03 8.29
C ARG A 20 -15.11 27.80 7.19
N GLU A 21 -14.86 28.32 5.99
CA GLU A 21 -15.79 28.19 4.86
C GLU A 21 -16.20 26.72 4.61
N PHE A 22 -15.30 25.78 4.91
CA PHE A 22 -15.53 24.34 4.78
C PHE A 22 -16.35 23.69 5.90
N ASP A 23 -16.63 24.37 7.02
CA ASP A 23 -17.43 23.79 8.12
C ASP A 23 -18.90 23.57 7.72
N LYS A 24 -19.33 24.16 6.60
CA LYS A 24 -20.68 24.01 6.03
C LYS A 24 -20.69 23.24 4.72
N ASP A 25 -19.53 22.75 4.27
CA ASP A 25 -19.43 22.00 3.03
C ASP A 25 -20.08 20.63 3.23
N ALA A 26 -21.03 20.29 2.34
CA ALA A 26 -21.74 19.03 2.39
C ALA A 26 -20.77 17.85 2.29
N ASP A 27 -19.65 18.01 1.58
CA ASP A 27 -18.62 16.99 1.44
C ASP A 27 -17.85 16.75 2.76
N PHE A 28 -17.73 17.77 3.61
CA PHE A 28 -17.13 17.66 4.95
C PHE A 28 -18.12 17.14 6.00
N THR A 29 -19.41 17.47 5.91
CA THR A 29 -20.42 17.01 6.87
C THR A 29 -20.98 15.62 6.55
N ASN A 30 -21.00 15.23 5.27
CA ASN A 30 -21.54 13.95 4.79
C ASN A 30 -20.46 12.97 4.31
N GLY A 31 -19.18 13.36 4.35
CA GLY A 31 -18.10 12.43 4.08
C GLY A 31 -18.15 11.28 5.07
N SER A 32 -18.57 10.10 4.63
CA SER A 32 -18.31 8.89 5.39
C SER A 32 -16.81 8.80 5.57
N THR A 33 -16.35 8.76 6.82
CA THR A 33 -15.00 8.27 7.08
C THR A 33 -15.02 6.80 6.68
N ASP A 34 -14.63 6.51 5.44
CA ASP A 34 -14.37 5.15 5.03
C ASP A 34 -13.38 4.56 6.03
N ALA A 35 -13.69 3.38 6.54
CA ALA A 35 -12.86 2.74 7.54
C ALA A 35 -11.45 2.55 6.96
N VAL A 36 -10.48 3.29 7.50
CA VAL A 36 -9.07 3.03 7.26
C VAL A 36 -8.83 1.59 7.70
N TRP A 37 -8.57 0.70 6.75
CA TRP A 37 -8.38 -0.71 7.03
C TRP A 37 -7.01 -0.90 7.66
N ALA A 38 -7.03 -0.87 9.01
CA ALA A 38 -6.02 -1.34 9.95
C ALA A 38 -4.63 -0.65 9.93
N ASP A 39 -4.17 -0.30 11.14
CA ASP A 39 -2.78 -0.21 11.63
C ASP A 39 -1.65 0.02 10.61
N ASN A 40 -1.61 1.23 10.04
CA ASN A 40 -0.72 1.60 8.93
C ASN A 40 0.40 2.60 9.32
N ALA A 41 0.71 2.78 10.61
CA ALA A 41 1.70 3.77 11.06
C ALA A 41 3.07 3.60 10.37
N LEU A 42 3.44 2.35 10.04
CA LEU A 42 4.66 2.04 9.30
C LEU A 42 4.62 2.50 7.84
N LEU A 43 3.48 2.33 7.17
CA LEU A 43 3.33 2.57 5.73
C LEU A 43 3.05 4.04 5.41
N PHE A 44 2.31 4.76 6.26
CA PHE A 44 1.98 6.17 6.06
C PHE A 44 3.15 7.12 6.28
N THR A 45 4.18 6.69 7.00
CA THR A 45 5.30 7.56 7.40
C THR A 45 6.44 7.57 6.39
N LYS A 46 6.37 6.76 5.32
CA LYS A 46 7.49 6.54 4.40
C LYS A 46 7.04 6.43 2.96
N ILE A 47 7.91 6.91 2.07
CA ILE A 47 7.83 6.62 0.63
C ILE A 47 8.88 5.54 0.34
N PHE A 48 8.48 4.48 -0.35
CA PHE A 48 9.35 3.35 -0.65
C PHE A 48 9.83 3.40 -2.10
N ARG A 49 11.12 3.20 -2.34
CA ARG A 49 11.64 3.02 -3.69
C ARG A 49 11.52 1.56 -4.11
N MET A 50 10.80 1.27 -5.20
CA MET A 50 10.54 -0.10 -5.67
C MET A 50 11.64 -0.68 -6.56
N ASN A 51 12.34 0.16 -7.30
CA ASN A 51 13.32 -0.30 -8.28
C ASN A 51 14.43 0.73 -8.51
N THR A 52 15.44 0.30 -9.27
CA THR A 52 16.56 1.16 -9.67
C THR A 52 16.15 2.30 -10.61
N ALA A 53 15.05 2.13 -11.35
CA ALA A 53 14.46 3.18 -12.18
C ALA A 53 13.87 4.33 -11.35
N GLY A 54 13.64 4.12 -10.05
CA GLY A 54 13.17 5.13 -9.13
C GLY A 54 11.66 5.23 -8.99
N ASP A 55 10.91 4.20 -9.38
CA ASP A 55 9.48 4.15 -9.10
C ASP A 55 9.25 4.17 -7.58
N LEU A 56 8.39 5.09 -7.14
CA LEU A 56 8.07 5.30 -5.74
C LEU A 56 6.72 4.65 -5.42
N LEU A 57 6.64 4.00 -4.27
CA LEU A 57 5.43 3.44 -3.70
C LEU A 57 5.11 4.23 -2.43
N TRP A 58 4.01 4.97 -2.46
CA TRP A 58 3.52 5.72 -1.31
C TRP A 58 2.09 5.28 -1.04
N PHE A 59 1.89 4.82 0.19
CA PHE A 59 0.63 4.41 0.77
C PHE A 59 -0.12 5.64 1.29
N ASP A 60 -1.24 5.99 0.66
CA ASP A 60 -2.12 7.09 1.06
C ASP A 60 -3.04 6.66 2.20
N ILE A 61 -3.50 7.63 3.00
CA ILE A 61 -4.32 7.49 4.20
C ILE A 61 -5.66 6.78 3.96
N ARG A 62 -6.11 6.72 2.71
CA ARG A 62 -7.36 6.05 2.28
C ARG A 62 -7.16 4.60 1.86
N ASN A 63 -6.06 3.97 2.30
CA ASN A 63 -5.71 2.61 1.86
C ASN A 63 -5.53 2.50 0.33
N GLU A 64 -5.07 3.57 -0.30
CA GLU A 64 -4.83 3.67 -1.73
C GLU A 64 -3.35 3.89 -2.00
N ILE A 65 -2.81 3.38 -3.11
CA ILE A 65 -1.48 3.76 -3.57
C ILE A 65 -1.56 5.09 -4.32
N ALA A 66 -0.80 6.07 -3.84
CA ALA A 66 -0.80 7.41 -4.38
C ALA A 66 -0.38 7.46 -5.87
N SER A 67 -1.00 8.37 -6.61
CA SER A 67 -0.95 8.37 -8.09
C SER A 67 0.17 9.22 -8.73
N PHE A 68 1.06 9.82 -7.95
CA PHE A 68 2.08 10.76 -8.46
C PHE A 68 3.31 10.08 -9.10
N SER A 69 3.59 8.83 -8.76
CA SER A 69 4.61 7.96 -9.38
C SER A 69 3.93 6.85 -10.19
N LYS A 70 4.68 6.02 -10.93
CA LYS A 70 4.12 4.87 -11.69
C LYS A 70 4.60 3.51 -11.15
N PRO A 71 4.39 3.22 -9.85
CA PRO A 71 4.79 1.94 -9.28
C PRO A 71 4.08 0.80 -9.99
N SER A 72 4.84 -0.24 -10.32
CA SER A 72 4.28 -1.39 -11.01
C SER A 72 4.91 -2.70 -10.54
N ILE A 73 4.09 -3.73 -10.50
CA ILE A 73 4.51 -5.10 -10.20
C ILE A 73 4.42 -5.92 -11.47
N SER A 74 5.45 -6.72 -11.72
CA SER A 74 5.47 -7.64 -12.85
C SER A 74 5.29 -9.06 -12.34
N LEU A 75 4.18 -9.69 -12.73
CA LEU A 75 3.91 -11.09 -12.45
C LEU A 75 4.27 -11.94 -13.67
N THR A 76 4.96 -13.04 -13.41
CA THR A 76 5.22 -14.10 -14.38
C THR A 76 4.52 -15.36 -13.88
N PHE A 77 3.78 -16.02 -14.77
CA PHE A 77 3.06 -17.25 -14.45
C PHE A 77 2.88 -18.09 -15.70
N SER A 78 2.54 -19.36 -15.54
CA SER A 78 2.16 -20.26 -16.63
C SER A 78 0.71 -20.66 -16.47
N ASP A 79 -0.14 -20.34 -17.46
CA ASP A 79 -1.54 -20.80 -17.53
C ASP A 79 -1.63 -21.94 -18.54
N ASN A 80 -1.97 -23.13 -18.05
CA ASN A 80 -2.11 -24.34 -18.84
C ASN A 80 -0.86 -24.64 -19.70
N GLY A 81 0.33 -24.43 -19.12
CA GLY A 81 1.62 -24.64 -19.79
C GLY A 81 2.08 -23.48 -20.67
N VAL A 82 1.27 -22.43 -20.84
CA VAL A 82 1.64 -21.23 -21.62
C VAL A 82 2.19 -20.17 -20.69
N GLY A 83 3.46 -19.79 -20.89
CA GLY A 83 4.10 -18.69 -20.17
C GLY A 83 3.38 -17.36 -20.43
N ARG A 84 3.06 -16.64 -19.37
CA ARG A 84 2.38 -15.35 -19.35
C ARG A 84 3.16 -14.34 -18.52
N PHE A 85 2.99 -13.08 -18.88
CA PHE A 85 3.55 -11.95 -18.18
C PHE A 85 2.47 -10.88 -18.04
N LYS A 86 2.31 -10.34 -16.82
CA LYS A 86 1.38 -9.25 -16.53
C LYS A 86 2.11 -8.18 -15.73
N LYS A 87 2.17 -6.97 -16.31
CA LYS A 87 2.56 -5.77 -15.58
C LYS A 87 1.32 -5.10 -15.00
N ILE A 88 1.30 -4.92 -13.69
CA ILE A 88 0.20 -4.33 -12.93
C ILE A 88 0.62 -2.94 -12.51
N ASP A 89 -0.15 -1.93 -12.92
CA ASP A 89 -0.03 -0.57 -12.41
C ASP A 89 -0.69 -0.49 -11.03
N LEU A 90 0.09 -0.04 -10.05
CA LEU A 90 -0.37 0.08 -8.67
C LEU A 90 -1.02 1.43 -8.38
N ARG A 91 -0.91 2.43 -9.27
CA ARG A 91 -1.54 3.74 -9.03
C ARG A 91 -3.03 3.61 -8.79
N GLY A 92 -3.50 4.21 -7.71
CA GLY A 92 -4.88 4.19 -7.28
C GLY A 92 -5.41 2.82 -6.87
N ARG A 93 -4.53 1.82 -6.73
CA ARG A 93 -4.94 0.50 -6.24
C ARG A 93 -5.14 0.56 -4.74
N LEU A 94 -6.20 -0.10 -4.29
CA LEU A 94 -6.44 -0.29 -2.88
C LEU A 94 -5.47 -1.33 -2.32
N TYR A 95 -5.06 -1.14 -1.08
CA TYR A 95 -4.23 -2.07 -0.36
C TYR A 95 -4.74 -2.29 1.07
N ARG A 96 -4.38 -3.45 1.61
CA ARG A 96 -4.58 -3.77 3.03
C ARG A 96 -3.26 -4.25 3.60
N TYR A 97 -2.91 -3.74 4.77
CA TYR A 97 -1.77 -4.22 5.53
C TYR A 97 -2.24 -4.80 6.86
N GLU A 98 -1.73 -5.97 7.20
CA GLU A 98 -1.96 -6.61 8.49
C GLU A 98 -0.64 -6.72 9.23
N GLN A 99 -0.44 -5.87 10.24
CA GLN A 99 0.82 -5.80 10.98
C GLN A 99 1.15 -7.12 11.71
N GLY A 100 0.14 -7.82 12.25
CA GLY A 100 0.34 -9.05 13.01
C GLY A 100 0.91 -10.21 12.17
N THR A 101 0.64 -10.21 10.87
CA THR A 101 1.12 -11.23 9.91
C THR A 101 2.17 -10.69 8.95
N GLU A 102 2.45 -9.39 9.03
CA GLU A 102 3.28 -8.64 8.09
C GLU A 102 2.83 -8.83 6.63
N GLU A 103 1.52 -8.97 6.40
CA GLU A 103 0.96 -9.17 5.07
C GLU A 103 0.50 -7.85 4.44
N LEU A 104 1.04 -7.54 3.26
CA LEU A 104 0.55 -6.47 2.40
C LEU A 104 -0.22 -7.08 1.23
N ARG A 105 -1.46 -6.65 1.04
CA ARG A 105 -2.34 -7.11 -0.04
C ARG A 105 -2.66 -5.95 -0.98
N PHE A 106 -2.49 -6.13 -2.28
CA PHE A 106 -3.10 -5.25 -3.28
C PHE A 106 -4.40 -5.89 -3.74
N VAL A 107 -5.50 -5.18 -3.55
CA VAL A 107 -6.84 -5.77 -3.56
C VAL A 107 -7.45 -5.74 -4.97
N ASN A 108 -8.20 -6.80 -5.31
CA ASN A 108 -9.07 -6.87 -6.49
C ASN A 108 -8.33 -6.55 -7.81
N ILE A 109 -7.23 -7.27 -8.07
CA ILE A 109 -6.47 -7.12 -9.30
C ILE A 109 -7.01 -8.07 -10.37
N PRO A 110 -7.43 -7.56 -11.54
CA PRO A 110 -7.94 -8.39 -12.63
C PRO A 110 -6.79 -9.12 -13.34
N LEU A 111 -6.93 -10.44 -13.46
CA LEU A 111 -6.00 -11.35 -14.09
C LEU A 111 -6.74 -12.25 -15.08
N ASP A 112 -6.21 -12.36 -16.30
CA ASP A 112 -6.66 -13.35 -17.29
C ASP A 112 -5.93 -14.67 -17.03
N VAL A 113 -6.59 -15.56 -16.29
CA VAL A 113 -6.07 -16.84 -15.79
C VAL A 113 -7.16 -17.90 -15.85
N PHE A 114 -6.78 -19.16 -16.01
CA PHE A 114 -7.73 -20.26 -16.19
C PHE A 114 -8.70 -20.00 -17.36
N GLY A 115 -8.24 -19.27 -18.38
CA GLY A 115 -9.02 -18.92 -19.57
C GLY A 115 -10.19 -17.97 -19.32
N THR A 116 -10.19 -17.20 -18.23
CA THR A 116 -11.20 -16.18 -17.93
C THR A 116 -10.59 -15.03 -17.12
N GLU A 117 -11.28 -13.89 -17.05
CA GLU A 117 -10.84 -12.78 -16.20
C GLU A 117 -11.37 -13.00 -14.78
N LEU A 118 -10.45 -13.14 -13.81
CA LEU A 118 -10.75 -13.27 -12.40
C LEU A 118 -10.03 -12.17 -11.62
N ASN A 119 -10.65 -11.71 -10.54
CA ASN A 119 -10.00 -10.80 -9.62
C ASN A 119 -9.29 -11.58 -8.51
N ALA A 120 -8.06 -11.20 -8.22
CA ALA A 120 -7.29 -11.76 -7.13
C ALA A 120 -6.65 -10.64 -6.31
N ASP A 121 -6.48 -10.87 -5.01
CA ASP A 121 -5.58 -10.07 -4.20
C ASP A 121 -4.15 -10.58 -4.41
N LEU A 122 -3.21 -9.66 -4.64
CA LEU A 122 -1.79 -10.00 -4.60
C LEU A 122 -1.32 -9.94 -3.16
N VAL A 123 -0.98 -11.09 -2.59
CA VAL A 123 -0.56 -11.20 -1.20
C VAL A 123 0.95 -11.22 -1.12
N PHE A 124 1.51 -10.22 -0.46
CA PHE A 124 2.93 -10.10 -0.19
C PHE A 124 3.19 -10.24 1.30
N THR A 125 4.30 -10.89 1.62
CA THR A 125 4.96 -10.71 2.91
C THR A 125 5.79 -9.42 2.83
N PHE A 126 5.59 -8.50 3.76
CA PHE A 126 6.29 -7.22 3.85
C PHE A 126 7.14 -7.18 5.13
N ARG A 127 8.41 -7.58 4.99
CA ARG A 127 9.32 -7.74 6.14
C ARG A 127 10.40 -6.68 6.15
N ARG A 128 10.92 -6.39 7.34
CA ARG A 128 12.17 -5.65 7.50
C ARG A 128 13.34 -6.60 7.28
N LYS A 129 14.35 -6.14 6.55
CA LYS A 129 15.63 -6.82 6.33
C LYS A 129 16.73 -5.92 6.87
N GLN A 130 17.67 -6.52 7.58
CA GLN A 130 18.87 -5.82 7.99
C GLN A 130 19.76 -5.54 6.77
N LYS A 131 20.33 -4.34 6.70
CA LYS A 131 21.31 -4.02 5.66
C LYS A 131 22.54 -4.92 5.84
N GLU A 132 23.19 -5.29 4.75
CA GLU A 132 24.40 -6.12 4.80
C GLU A 132 25.48 -5.47 5.69
N GLY A 133 26.09 -6.25 6.59
CA GLY A 133 27.09 -5.78 7.55
C GLY A 133 26.50 -5.23 8.86
N CYS A 134 25.17 -5.16 9.02
CA CYS A 134 24.56 -4.81 10.31
C CYS A 134 24.79 -5.90 11.37
N GLU A 135 25.01 -7.16 10.99
CA GLU A 135 25.37 -8.23 11.91
C GLU A 135 26.72 -8.01 12.62
N LEU A 136 27.55 -7.12 12.09
CA LEU A 136 28.87 -6.79 12.65
C LEU A 136 28.81 -5.61 13.64
N ILE A 137 27.66 -4.96 13.79
CA ILE A 137 27.48 -3.84 14.73
C ILE A 137 27.22 -4.42 16.13
N THR A 138 28.09 -4.10 17.07
CA THR A 138 28.02 -4.58 18.46
C THR A 138 27.16 -3.71 19.36
N ASP A 139 26.89 -2.46 18.98
CA ASP A 139 26.01 -1.55 19.70
C ASP A 139 24.54 -1.77 19.28
N VAL A 140 23.69 -2.12 20.26
CA VAL A 140 22.27 -2.48 20.02
C VAL A 140 21.48 -1.31 19.43
N ASN A 141 21.75 -0.06 19.85
CA ASN A 141 21.04 1.10 19.33
C ASN A 141 21.42 1.38 17.87
N SER A 142 22.71 1.32 17.54
CA SER A 142 23.23 1.46 16.19
C SER A 142 22.80 0.31 15.27
N GLN A 143 22.66 -0.91 15.83
CA GLN A 143 22.16 -2.08 15.10
C GLN A 143 20.68 -1.93 14.73
N GLN A 144 19.84 -1.40 15.63
CA GLN A 144 18.44 -1.06 15.33
C GLN A 144 18.30 0.04 14.26
N GLU A 145 19.20 1.02 14.24
CA GLU A 145 19.21 2.05 13.20
C GLU A 145 19.69 1.54 11.83
N CYS A 146 20.37 0.40 11.81
CA CYS A 146 20.91 -0.24 10.60
C CYS A 146 19.84 -1.02 9.80
N GLU A 147 18.65 -1.26 10.37
CA GLU A 147 17.56 -2.08 9.81
C GLU A 147 16.66 -1.39 8.76
N ARG A 148 17.22 -0.74 7.73
CA ARG A 148 16.41 0.15 6.86
C ARG A 148 16.15 -0.34 5.43
N THR A 149 16.14 -1.63 5.17
CA THR A 149 15.51 -2.15 3.94
C THR A 149 14.28 -2.96 4.27
N TYR A 150 13.25 -2.80 3.45
CA TYR A 150 12.05 -3.59 3.48
C TYR A 150 12.09 -4.55 2.30
N VAL A 151 11.47 -5.71 2.44
CA VAL A 151 11.41 -6.71 1.38
C VAL A 151 9.96 -7.08 1.18
N LEU A 152 9.51 -6.98 -0.06
CA LEU A 152 8.27 -7.58 -0.52
C LEU A 152 8.59 -8.94 -1.11
N VAL A 153 7.94 -9.98 -0.59
CA VAL A 153 8.01 -11.34 -1.15
C VAL A 153 6.61 -11.78 -1.48
N LEU A 154 6.36 -12.16 -2.73
CA LEU A 154 5.06 -12.67 -3.16
C LEU A 154 4.77 -13.98 -2.43
N LYS A 155 3.70 -13.98 -1.63
CA LYS A 155 3.19 -15.15 -0.92
C LYS A 155 2.21 -15.93 -1.81
N GLY A 156 1.43 -15.23 -2.62
CA GLY A 156 0.50 -15.85 -3.54
C GLY A 156 -0.54 -14.89 -4.13
N LEU A 157 -1.46 -15.48 -4.89
CA LEU A 157 -2.67 -14.84 -5.39
C LEU A 157 -3.86 -15.42 -4.62
N ASP A 158 -4.67 -14.56 -4.03
CA ASP A 158 -5.86 -14.94 -3.28
C ASP A 158 -7.10 -14.60 -4.12
N PHE A 159 -7.70 -15.62 -4.71
CA PHE A 159 -8.98 -15.50 -5.40
C PHE A 159 -10.08 -15.71 -4.35
N THR A 160 -10.97 -14.74 -4.18
CA THR A 160 -12.15 -14.90 -3.33
C THR A 160 -13.23 -15.72 -4.05
N GLU A 161 -13.35 -15.51 -5.35
CA GLU A 161 -14.27 -16.24 -6.23
C GLU A 161 -13.51 -16.61 -7.51
N PRO A 162 -13.06 -17.87 -7.66
CA PRO A 162 -13.24 -19.02 -6.74
C PRO A 162 -12.42 -18.89 -5.45
N ASP A 163 -12.84 -19.55 -4.36
CA ASP A 163 -12.05 -19.68 -3.12
C ASP A 163 -10.79 -20.51 -3.38
N LEU A 164 -9.71 -19.84 -3.78
CA LEU A 164 -8.48 -20.45 -4.25
C LEU A 164 -7.28 -19.56 -3.92
N PHE A 165 -6.33 -20.13 -3.16
CA PHE A 165 -5.05 -19.49 -2.90
C PHE A 165 -3.94 -20.16 -3.71
N VAL A 166 -3.31 -19.40 -4.61
CA VAL A 166 -2.22 -19.89 -5.47
C VAL A 166 -0.88 -19.37 -4.96
N THR A 167 -0.05 -20.28 -4.45
CA THR A 167 1.31 -19.94 -4.02
C THR A 167 2.31 -20.03 -5.17
N PRO A 168 3.45 -19.31 -5.10
CA PRO A 168 4.57 -19.56 -5.99
C PRO A 168 5.03 -21.02 -5.98
N ASP A 169 5.56 -21.47 -7.11
CA ASP A 169 6.23 -22.77 -7.31
C ASP A 169 5.34 -24.02 -7.12
N ASN A 170 4.05 -23.82 -6.86
CA ASN A 170 3.05 -24.88 -6.82
C ASN A 170 2.07 -24.73 -7.98
N ILE A 171 1.67 -25.87 -8.56
CA ILE A 171 0.65 -25.90 -9.61
C ILE A 171 -0.73 -25.89 -8.96
N ALA A 172 -1.47 -24.81 -9.14
CA ALA A 172 -2.90 -24.74 -8.81
C ALA A 172 -3.74 -25.27 -9.97
N GLN A 173 -4.91 -25.85 -9.66
CA GLN A 173 -5.86 -26.34 -10.65
C GLN A 173 -7.24 -25.77 -10.40
N TYR A 174 -7.88 -25.29 -11.45
CA TYR A 174 -9.26 -24.80 -11.41
C TYR A 174 -9.93 -25.04 -12.77
N ASN A 175 -11.16 -25.57 -12.77
CA ASN A 175 -11.93 -25.89 -13.97
C ASN A 175 -11.14 -26.67 -15.04
N GLY A 176 -10.32 -27.64 -14.62
CA GLY A 176 -9.51 -28.48 -15.51
C GLY A 176 -8.31 -27.77 -16.15
N ARG A 177 -8.00 -26.54 -15.72
CA ARG A 177 -6.84 -25.77 -16.16
C ARG A 177 -5.86 -25.58 -15.03
N THR A 178 -4.59 -25.37 -15.37
CA THR A 178 -3.51 -25.23 -14.40
C THR A 178 -2.95 -23.82 -14.37
N LEU A 179 -2.47 -23.39 -13.22
CA LEU A 179 -1.73 -22.15 -13.04
C LEU A 179 -0.48 -22.42 -12.20
N LEU A 180 0.69 -22.02 -12.71
CA LEU A 180 1.95 -22.04 -11.97
C LEU A 180 2.46 -20.61 -11.84
N LEU A 181 2.46 -20.10 -10.61
CA LEU A 181 2.95 -18.77 -10.29
C LEU A 181 4.47 -18.81 -10.05
N SER A 182 5.22 -17.88 -10.64
CA SER A 182 6.64 -17.74 -10.34
C SER A 182 6.87 -16.96 -9.05
N ALA A 183 7.89 -17.34 -8.28
CA ALA A 183 8.34 -16.53 -7.15
C ALA A 183 8.74 -15.12 -7.59
N LEU A 184 8.42 -14.14 -6.75
CA LEU A 184 8.76 -12.74 -6.94
C LEU A 184 9.19 -12.15 -5.61
N SER A 185 10.33 -11.47 -5.60
CA SER A 185 10.77 -10.66 -4.47
C SER A 185 11.34 -9.33 -4.94
N GLY A 186 11.19 -8.30 -4.12
CA GLY A 186 11.69 -6.96 -4.38
C GLY A 186 12.12 -6.28 -3.10
N GLU A 187 13.26 -5.58 -3.14
CA GLU A 187 13.70 -4.75 -2.04
C GLU A 187 13.10 -3.35 -2.16
N LEU A 188 12.52 -2.88 -1.08
CA LEU A 188 11.99 -1.55 -0.90
C LEU A 188 12.90 -0.77 0.05
N SER A 189 13.43 0.35 -0.42
CA SER A 189 14.17 1.27 0.46
C SER A 189 13.25 2.40 0.90
N GLY A 190 13.09 2.56 2.22
CA GLY A 190 12.32 3.66 2.78
C GLY A 190 13.09 4.97 2.66
N MET A 191 12.46 5.99 2.08
CA MET A 191 12.92 7.37 2.09
C MET A 191 12.32 8.06 3.32
N ASN A 192 13.16 8.81 4.05
CA ASN A 192 12.74 9.66 5.17
C ASN A 192 12.40 11.06 4.66
#